data_AF-Q9B8D1-F1
#
_entry.id   AF-Q9B8D1-F1
#
_cell.length_a   1.000
_cell.length_b   1.000
_cell.length_c   1.000
_cell.angle_alpha   90.00
_cell.angle_beta   90.00
_cell.angle_gamma   90.00
#
_symmetry.space_group_name_H-M   'P 1'
#
loop_
_entity.id
_entity.type
_entity.pdbx_description
1 polymer ?
#
loop_
_entity_poly.entity_id
_entity_poly.type
_entity_poly.pdbx_seq_one_letter_code
_entity_poly.pdbx_strand_id
1 'polypeptide(L)'
;MFTFYMYLAPIVAGVLIGLNWLLAKSNPNIDKAGPFECGFTSYQQSRAAFSVAFILVAILFLPFDLEISSILPYVTSAYNNGLYGLIILIIFLMMLVIAFILEIQLRVLKIERSYDKDRSDSNYYDHEI
;
A
#
# COMPACT_ATOMS: atom_id res chain seq x y z
N MET A 1 -2.65 32.77 -9.70
CA MET A 1 -2.60 31.64 -10.66
C MET A 1 -2.69 30.29 -9.94
N PHE A 2 -1.85 30.00 -8.93
CA PHE A 2 -1.89 28.73 -8.19
C PHE A 2 -3.27 28.39 -7.58
N THR A 3 -3.87 29.32 -6.85
CA THR A 3 -5.19 29.13 -6.22
C THR A 3 -6.28 28.77 -7.23
N PHE A 4 -6.24 29.36 -8.43
CA PHE A 4 -7.19 29.06 -9.50
C PHE A 4 -7.08 27.59 -9.97
N TYR A 5 -5.86 27.06 -10.16
CA TYR A 5 -5.67 25.67 -10.58
C TYR A 5 -6.12 24.66 -9.52
N MET A 6 -5.93 24.97 -8.23
CA MET A 6 -6.38 24.11 -7.12
C MET A 6 -7.89 23.88 -7.16
N TYR A 7 -8.68 24.88 -7.58
CA TYR A 7 -10.14 24.76 -7.70
C TYR A 7 -10.59 24.27 -9.08
N LEU A 8 -9.91 24.65 -10.16
CA LEU A 8 -10.32 24.29 -11.52
C LEU A 8 -10.36 22.78 -11.74
N ALA A 9 -9.35 22.03 -11.28
CA ALA A 9 -9.27 20.59 -11.48
C ALA A 9 -10.46 19.82 -10.86
N PRO A 10 -10.79 19.96 -9.55
CA PRO A 10 -11.93 19.27 -8.98
C PRO A 10 -13.27 19.77 -9.54
N ILE A 11 -13.39 21.05 -9.91
CA ILE A 11 -14.61 21.58 -10.54
C ILE A 11 -14.84 20.93 -11.90
N VAL A 12 -13.83 20.87 -12.77
CA VAL A 12 -13.95 20.23 -14.09
C VAL A 12 -14.29 18.75 -13.94
N ALA A 13 -13.62 18.03 -13.02
CA ALA A 13 -13.95 16.63 -12.73
C ALA A 13 -15.41 16.46 -12.27
N GLY A 14 -15.87 17.32 -11.35
CA GLY A 14 -17.25 17.33 -10.87
C GLY A 14 -18.27 17.64 -11.98
N VAL A 15 -17.97 18.60 -12.87
CA VAL A 15 -18.83 18.93 -14.02
C VAL A 15 -18.91 17.75 -14.99
N LEU A 16 -17.80 17.08 -15.31
CA LEU A 16 -17.80 15.93 -16.21
C LEU A 16 -18.59 14.74 -15.63
N ILE A 17 -18.44 14.46 -14.33
CA ILE A 17 -19.25 13.44 -13.63
C ILE A 17 -20.72 13.83 -13.63
N GLY A 18 -21.04 15.09 -13.32
CA GLY A 18 -22.42 15.61 -13.32
C GLY A 18 -23.07 15.57 -14.71
N LEU A 19 -22.33 15.94 -15.76
CA LEU A 19 -22.76 15.81 -17.15
C LEU A 19 -23.01 14.35 -17.52
N ASN A 20 -22.09 13.43 -17.16
CA ASN A 20 -22.29 12.00 -17.41
C ASN A 20 -23.57 11.50 -16.72
N TRP A 21 -23.79 11.87 -15.47
CA TRP A 21 -24.98 11.47 -14.72
C TRP A 21 -26.29 12.01 -15.31
N LEU A 22 -26.28 13.22 -15.90
CA LEU A 22 -27.44 13.82 -16.57
C LEU A 22 -27.70 13.25 -17.98
N LEU A 23 -26.63 12.97 -18.74
CA LEU A 23 -26.72 12.56 -20.15
C LEU A 23 -26.77 11.04 -20.33
N ALA A 24 -26.16 10.26 -19.44
CA ALA A 24 -26.08 8.82 -19.57
C ALA A 24 -27.38 8.15 -19.10
N LYS A 25 -27.90 7.22 -19.91
CA LYS A 25 -29.06 6.41 -19.54
C LYS A 25 -28.66 5.40 -18.46
N SER A 26 -29.17 5.60 -17.25
CA SER A 26 -29.08 4.61 -16.18
C SER A 26 -30.23 3.59 -16.29
N ASN A 27 -29.90 2.33 -16.55
CA ASN A 27 -30.84 1.20 -16.47
C ASN A 27 -30.22 0.10 -15.59
N PRO A 28 -30.43 0.15 -14.26
CA PRO A 28 -29.94 -0.86 -13.34
C PRO A 28 -30.86 -2.08 -13.34
N ASN A 29 -30.29 -3.26 -13.59
CA ASN A 29 -30.94 -4.56 -13.41
C ASN A 29 -30.24 -5.28 -12.24
N ILE A 30 -30.93 -6.23 -11.58
CA ILE A 30 -30.35 -6.98 -10.45
C ILE A 30 -29.00 -7.63 -10.82
N ASP A 31 -28.90 -8.20 -12.02
CA ASP A 31 -27.67 -8.84 -12.53
C ASP A 31 -26.58 -7.82 -12.90
N LYS A 32 -26.96 -6.58 -13.23
CA LYS A 32 -26.02 -5.50 -13.57
C LYS A 32 -25.49 -4.78 -12.34
N ALA A 33 -26.24 -4.82 -11.23
CA ALA A 33 -25.88 -4.18 -9.97
C ALA A 33 -25.08 -5.11 -9.04
N GLY A 34 -25.08 -6.42 -9.29
CA GLY A 34 -24.31 -7.40 -8.52
C GLY A 34 -22.83 -7.49 -8.92
N PRO A 35 -21.98 -8.05 -8.05
CA PRO A 35 -20.59 -8.38 -8.40
C PRO A 35 -20.54 -9.50 -9.45
N PHE A 36 -19.50 -9.49 -10.28
CA PHE A 36 -19.24 -10.57 -11.23
C PHE A 36 -18.68 -11.80 -10.48
N GLU A 37 -19.51 -12.83 -10.28
CA GLU A 37 -19.14 -14.02 -9.46
C GLU A 37 -19.20 -15.36 -10.20
N CYS A 38 -19.00 -15.40 -11.53
CA CYS A 38 -18.98 -16.64 -12.33
C CYS A 38 -20.15 -17.63 -12.07
N GLY A 39 -21.29 -17.15 -11.53
CA GLY A 39 -22.45 -17.96 -11.18
C GLY A 39 -22.51 -18.48 -9.74
N PHE A 40 -21.59 -18.08 -8.86
CA PHE A 40 -21.63 -18.39 -7.43
C PHE A 40 -22.10 -17.17 -6.62
N THR A 41 -22.50 -17.41 -5.38
CA THR A 41 -22.92 -16.40 -4.40
C THR A 41 -21.86 -16.28 -3.32
N SER A 42 -21.41 -15.07 -3.02
CA SER A 42 -20.48 -14.74 -1.94
C SER A 42 -21.10 -14.94 -0.55
N TYR A 43 -21.31 -16.19 -0.16
CA TYR A 43 -21.63 -16.58 1.22
C TYR A 43 -20.38 -16.83 2.08
N GLN A 44 -19.18 -16.69 1.50
CA GLN A 44 -17.90 -16.92 2.18
C GLN A 44 -17.38 -15.63 2.83
N GLN A 45 -16.55 -15.79 3.86
CA GLN A 45 -15.79 -14.73 4.52
C GLN A 45 -15.24 -13.68 3.53
N SER A 46 -15.59 -12.41 3.72
CA SER A 46 -15.17 -11.30 2.83
C SER A 46 -13.67 -10.95 2.93
N ARG A 47 -12.98 -11.52 3.92
CA ARG A 47 -11.56 -11.33 4.16
C ARG A 47 -10.80 -12.57 3.70
N ALA A 48 -9.97 -12.41 2.68
CA ALA A 48 -8.97 -13.40 2.34
C ALA A 48 -7.80 -13.32 3.33
N ALA A 49 -7.23 -14.47 3.67
CA ALA A 49 -5.92 -14.48 4.33
C ALA A 49 -4.88 -13.97 3.31
N PHE A 50 -4.08 -12.99 3.72
CA PHE A 50 -3.00 -12.44 2.93
C PHE A 50 -1.70 -12.50 3.71
N SER A 51 -0.56 -12.50 3.02
CA SER A 51 0.75 -12.50 3.67
C SER A 51 0.91 -11.25 4.55
N VAL A 52 1.41 -11.43 5.78
CA VAL A 52 1.68 -10.34 6.73
C VAL A 52 2.61 -9.28 6.12
N ALA A 53 3.45 -9.66 5.15
CA ALA A 53 4.31 -8.72 4.44
C ALA A 53 3.55 -7.52 3.85
N PHE A 54 2.32 -7.71 3.34
CA PHE A 54 1.54 -6.61 2.77
C PHE A 54 1.13 -5.56 3.79
N ILE A 55 0.79 -5.97 5.03
CA ILE A 55 0.48 -5.01 6.11
C ILE A 55 1.75 -4.42 6.72
N LEU A 56 2.84 -5.18 6.75
CA LEU A 56 4.14 -4.71 7.23
C LEU A 56 4.69 -3.57 6.38
N VAL A 57 4.51 -3.58 5.06
CA VAL A 57 4.87 -2.43 4.21
C VAL A 57 4.13 -1.16 4.64
N ALA A 58 2.84 -1.25 4.94
CA ALA A 58 2.05 -0.09 5.39
C ALA A 58 2.47 0.40 6.79
N ILE A 59 2.79 -0.51 7.70
CA ILE A 59 3.28 -0.17 9.04
C ILE A 59 4.68 0.45 8.98
N LEU A 60 5.59 -0.12 8.17
CA LEU A 60 6.95 0.39 7.99
C LEU A 60 7.00 1.73 7.24
N PHE A 61 6.03 1.99 6.36
CA PHE A 61 5.90 3.29 5.70
C PHE A 61 5.76 4.44 6.71
N LEU A 62 5.08 4.23 7.84
CA LEU A 62 4.85 5.27 8.85
C LEU A 62 6.16 5.82 9.47
N PRO A 63 7.06 5.03 10.07
CA PRO A 63 8.31 5.55 10.62
C PRO A 63 9.25 6.08 9.54
N PHE A 64 9.29 5.50 8.33
CA PHE A 64 10.13 6.03 7.25
C PHE A 64 9.63 7.38 6.70
N ASP A 65 8.31 7.58 6.59
CA ASP A 65 7.74 8.87 6.22
C ASP A 65 8.00 9.92 7.31
N LEU A 66 7.87 9.51 8.58
CA LEU A 66 8.17 10.36 9.74
C LEU A 66 9.65 10.74 9.80
N GLU A 67 10.57 9.82 9.51
CA GLU A 67 12.01 10.09 9.40
C GLU A 67 12.27 11.23 8.41
N ILE A 68 11.78 11.10 7.18
CA ILE A 68 11.99 12.12 6.13
C ILE A 68 11.37 13.46 6.56
N SER A 69 10.16 13.43 7.13
CA SER A 69 9.49 14.63 7.66
C SER A 69 10.31 15.30 8.77
N SER A 70 10.95 14.51 9.65
CA SER A 70 11.77 15.03 10.76
C SER A 70 13.09 15.66 10.32
N ILE A 71 13.57 15.34 9.11
CA ILE A 71 14.75 15.99 8.50
C ILE A 71 14.38 17.41 8.04
N LEU A 72 13.13 17.67 7.64
CA LEU A 72 12.72 18.97 7.08
C LEU A 72 12.99 20.18 8.00
N PRO A 73 12.66 20.16 9.31
CA PRO A 73 13.00 21.26 10.22
C PRO A 73 14.50 21.52 10.32
N TYR A 74 15.32 20.47 10.30
CA TYR A 74 16.77 20.64 10.30
C TYR A 74 17.23 21.33 9.01
N VAL A 75 16.75 20.88 7.84
CA VAL A 75 17.13 21.46 6.55
C VAL A 75 16.75 22.94 6.47
N THR A 76 15.58 23.33 6.97
CA THR A 76 15.13 24.74 6.96
C THR A 76 15.87 25.63 7.97
N SER A 77 16.43 25.06 9.04
CA SER A 77 17.15 25.79 10.09
C SER A 77 18.67 25.53 10.13
N ALA A 78 19.21 24.84 9.12
CA ALA A 78 20.60 24.41 9.07
C ALA A 78 21.60 25.56 9.25
N TYR A 79 21.27 26.76 8.74
CA TYR A 79 22.09 27.96 8.90
C TYR A 79 22.23 28.39 10.37
N ASN A 80 21.18 28.27 11.17
CA ASN A 80 21.17 28.72 12.57
C ASN A 80 21.77 27.69 13.53
N ASN A 81 21.62 26.40 13.23
CA ASN A 81 22.05 25.34 14.14
C ASN A 81 23.53 24.93 13.98
N GLY A 82 24.17 25.34 12.89
CA GLY A 82 25.58 25.05 12.60
C GLY A 82 25.94 23.57 12.73
N LEU A 83 27.16 23.28 13.21
CA LEU A 83 27.65 21.91 13.41
C LEU A 83 26.92 21.16 14.52
N TYR A 84 26.37 21.85 15.51
CA TYR A 84 25.68 21.22 16.64
C TYR A 84 24.41 20.49 16.17
N GLY A 85 23.57 21.17 15.38
CA GLY A 85 22.38 20.54 14.79
C GLY A 85 22.73 19.38 13.85
N LEU A 86 23.82 19.51 13.09
CA LEU A 86 24.30 18.46 12.19
C LEU A 86 24.64 17.18 12.96
N ILE A 87 25.36 17.29 14.08
CA ILE A 87 25.74 16.14 14.90
C ILE A 87 24.50 15.42 15.45
N ILE A 88 23.52 16.18 15.96
CA ILE A 88 22.25 15.61 16.46
C ILE A 88 21.51 14.88 15.34
N LEU A 89 21.41 15.47 14.15
CA LEU A 89 20.78 14.84 12.99
C LEU A 89 21.49 13.53 12.64
N ILE A 90 22.83 13.53 12.58
CA ILE A 90 23.61 12.33 12.24
C ILE A 90 23.37 11.22 13.27
N ILE A 91 23.36 11.53 14.57
CA ILE A 91 23.07 10.55 15.62
C ILE A 91 21.66 9.98 15.46
N PHE A 92 20.68 10.84 15.17
CA PHE A 92 19.30 10.42 14.90
C PHE A 92 19.20 9.50 13.67
N LEU A 93 19.80 9.87 12.54
CA LEU A 93 19.84 9.05 11.33
C LEU A 93 20.55 7.71 11.56
N MET A 94 21.64 7.68 12.33
CA MET A 94 22.33 6.43 12.65
C MET A 94 21.44 5.45 13.43
N MET A 95 20.62 5.95 14.38
CA MET A 95 19.67 5.09 15.10
C MET A 95 18.62 4.49 14.15
N LEU A 96 18.16 5.25 13.16
CA LEU A 96 17.17 4.79 12.18
C LEU A 96 17.76 3.81 11.17
N VAL A 97 19.00 4.06 10.70
CA VAL A 97 19.72 3.11 9.84
C VAL A 97 19.91 1.77 10.54
N ILE A 98 20.22 1.76 11.84
CA ILE A 98 20.30 0.52 12.62
C ILE A 98 18.95 -0.21 12.64
N ALA A 99 17.85 0.52 12.88
CA ALA A 99 16.51 -0.07 12.85
C ALA A 99 16.15 -0.65 11.47
N PHE A 100 16.54 0.03 10.39
CA PHE A 100 16.34 -0.46 9.02
C PHE A 100 17.18 -1.70 8.70
N ILE A 101 18.43 -1.74 9.14
CA ILE A 101 19.28 -2.93 8.97
C ILE A 101 18.66 -4.14 9.68
N LEU A 102 18.10 -3.97 10.89
CA LEU A 102 17.42 -5.04 11.61
C LEU A 102 16.19 -5.55 10.85
N GLU A 103 15.40 -4.66 10.25
CA GLU A 103 14.24 -5.04 9.42
C GLU A 103 14.66 -5.92 8.23
N ILE A 104 15.71 -5.53 7.51
CA ILE A 104 16.26 -6.30 6.38
C ILE A 104 16.75 -7.67 6.84
N GLN A 105 17.49 -7.71 7.96
CA GLN A 105 18.03 -8.96 8.50
C GLN A 105 16.92 -9.95 8.88
N LEU A 106 15.80 -9.46 9.40
CA LEU A 106 14.64 -10.27 9.77
C LEU A 106 13.84 -10.77 8.54
N ARG A 107 14.13 -10.29 7.32
CA ARG A 107 13.45 -10.66 6.06
C ARG A 107 11.92 -10.56 6.13
N VAL A 108 11.44 -9.61 6.91
CA VAL A 108 10.03 -9.44 7.28
C VAL A 108 9.13 -9.21 6.06
N LEU A 109 9.69 -8.62 5.01
CA LEU A 109 8.99 -8.31 3.76
C LEU A 109 9.03 -9.44 2.71
N LYS A 110 9.67 -10.57 2.99
CA LYS A 110 9.73 -11.69 2.03
C LYS A 110 8.36 -12.34 1.90
N ILE A 111 7.81 -12.32 0.69
CA ILE A 111 6.59 -13.06 0.36
C ILE A 111 6.94 -14.54 0.20
N GLU A 112 6.46 -15.39 1.11
CA GLU A 112 6.59 -16.83 0.97
C GLU A 112 5.64 -17.36 -0.10
N ARG A 113 6.16 -18.20 -1.00
CA ARG A 113 5.31 -19.00 -1.88
C ARG A 113 5.09 -20.34 -1.21
N SER A 114 3.86 -20.60 -0.77
CA SER A 114 3.49 -21.87 -0.12
C SER A 114 3.39 -23.07 -1.11
N TYR A 115 4.00 -22.99 -2.30
CA TYR A 115 3.97 -24.04 -3.32
C TYR A 115 5.21 -24.94 -3.28
N ASP A 116 5.74 -25.23 -2.09
CA ASP A 116 6.84 -26.19 -1.94
C ASP A 116 6.31 -27.58 -1.57
N LYS A 117 6.16 -28.39 -2.63
CA LYS A 117 6.16 -29.86 -2.66
C LYS A 117 5.12 -30.63 -1.82
N ASP A 118 3.96 -30.84 -2.45
CA ASP A 118 3.31 -32.17 -2.49
C ASP A 118 4.12 -33.17 -3.34
N ARG A 119 5.46 -33.24 -3.15
CA ARG A 119 6.31 -34.27 -3.78
C ARG A 119 6.22 -35.62 -3.04
N SER A 120 5.06 -35.90 -2.44
CA SER A 120 4.70 -37.17 -1.81
C SER A 120 3.48 -37.83 -2.46
N ASP A 121 2.68 -37.11 -3.25
CA ASP A 121 1.40 -37.65 -3.79
C ASP A 121 1.51 -38.23 -5.20
N SER A 122 2.72 -38.33 -5.77
CA SER A 122 2.92 -39.09 -7.00
C SER A 122 2.66 -40.60 -6.86
N ASN A 123 2.37 -41.10 -5.66
CA ASN A 123 2.07 -42.51 -5.42
C ASN A 123 0.56 -42.86 -5.55
N TYR A 124 -0.34 -41.88 -5.73
CA TYR A 124 -1.78 -42.16 -5.78
C TYR A 124 -2.29 -42.56 -7.18
N TYR A 125 -1.55 -42.26 -8.26
CA TYR A 125 -1.97 -42.62 -9.63
C TYR A 125 -1.48 -43.99 -10.11
N ASP A 126 -0.72 -44.73 -9.30
CA ASP A 126 -0.13 -46.01 -9.71
C ASP A 126 -1.03 -47.25 -9.44
N HIS A 127 -2.27 -47.07 -8.97
CA HIS A 127 -3.13 -48.20 -8.53
C HIS A 127 -4.52 -48.35 -9.20
N GLU A 128 -4.86 -47.63 -10.28
CA GLU A 128 -6.17 -47.77 -10.95
C GLU A 128 -6.10 -48.10 -12.47
N ILE A 129 -5.18 -48.99 -12.87
CA ILE A 129 -5.34 -49.77 -14.13
C ILE A 129 -5.99 -51.11 -13.82
#